data_AF-A0A973B223-F1
#
_entry.id   AF-A0A973B223-F1
#
_cell.length_a   1.000
_cell.length_b   1.000
_cell.length_c   1.000
_cell.angle_alpha   90.00
_cell.angle_beta   90.00
_cell.angle_gamma   90.00
#
_symmetry.space_group_name_H-M   'P 1'
#
loop_
_entity.id
_entity.type
_entity.pdbx_description
1 polymer ?
#
loop_
_entity_poly.entity_id
_entity_poly.type
_entity_poly.pdbx_seq_one_letter_code
_entity_poly.pdbx_strand_id
1 'polypeptide(L)'
;MNGERLCVLLAGTLIGWLERDGRADQPSFTYEPEYVRSGTVALSARLPLTTATTPSRGVAPFLHGLLPESESTRERWAIRTGTNADDPFGMLASMGWDCPGAVQFCRPGDISLLVSRPGDHVEVSEADLARRLRDVRQDPASWTMPAEHWSLGGQQEKFALARIGGRWHEAHGAAPTTHIIKPGIRHLQNQAVVEHVTMSAAAALGLDIAASMFMRFEDEWAIVVERFDRYAIDGGEIGRLNQEDFCQALGRMPSAKYEQRGAPTLGDMVRVIRQESTRQESDILALADFLIINVVAGAPDGHSKSISILRLVGNTWVAPLYDLATGLVYDSRDVDRSVAVSAGGRLPAFVRGSGTRPQSLWAYPLTC
;
A
#
# COMPACT_ATOMS: atom_id res chain seq x y z
N MET A 1 -18.22 -19.71 24.37
CA MET A 1 -17.81 -19.19 23.06
C MET A 1 -16.38 -18.71 23.22
N ASN A 2 -15.42 -19.38 22.57
CA ASN A 2 -14.03 -18.92 22.59
C ASN A 2 -13.90 -17.87 21.48
N GLY A 3 -13.95 -16.60 21.84
CA GLY A 3 -13.64 -15.52 20.90
C GLY A 3 -12.24 -15.69 20.31
N GLU A 4 -12.06 -15.23 19.08
CA GLU A 4 -10.76 -15.21 18.42
C GLU A 4 -10.06 -13.88 18.68
N ARG A 5 -8.74 -13.93 18.86
CA ARG A 5 -7.91 -12.74 19.09
C ARG A 5 -6.67 -12.77 18.20
N LEU A 6 -6.29 -11.62 17.67
CA LEU A 6 -4.96 -11.36 17.11
C LEU A 6 -4.26 -10.27 17.90
N CYS A 7 -2.99 -10.46 18.20
CA CYS A 7 -2.10 -9.41 18.65
C CYS A 7 -1.77 -8.50 17.47
N VAL A 8 -1.81 -7.20 17.69
CA VAL A 8 -1.40 -6.18 16.71
C VAL A 8 -0.11 -5.56 17.22
N LEU A 9 0.95 -5.65 16.41
CA LEU A 9 2.23 -5.05 16.70
C LEU A 9 2.51 -3.91 15.72
N LEU A 10 3.29 -2.93 16.16
CA LEU A 10 3.81 -1.85 15.33
C LEU A 10 5.32 -1.77 15.50
N ALA A 11 6.06 -2.02 14.42
CA ALA A 11 7.53 -2.11 14.43
C ALA A 11 8.09 -3.09 15.49
N GLY A 12 7.36 -4.17 15.78
CA GLY A 12 7.69 -5.17 16.80
C GLY A 12 7.22 -4.84 18.22
N THR A 13 6.56 -3.70 18.45
CA THR A 13 5.94 -3.35 19.75
C THR A 13 4.49 -3.79 19.77
N LEU A 14 4.05 -4.54 20.79
CA LEU A 14 2.61 -4.84 20.96
C LEU A 14 1.84 -3.54 21.22
N ILE A 15 0.90 -3.21 20.34
CA ILE A 15 0.07 -2.01 20.46
C ILE A 15 -1.36 -2.30 20.89
N GLY A 16 -1.83 -3.53 20.75
CA GLY A 16 -3.21 -3.88 21.05
C GLY A 16 -3.63 -5.20 20.44
N TRP A 17 -4.94 -5.38 20.28
CA TRP A 17 -5.51 -6.61 19.74
C TRP A 17 -6.77 -6.39 18.91
N LEU A 18 -6.95 -7.27 17.94
CA LEU A 18 -8.22 -7.48 17.25
C LEU A 18 -8.99 -8.61 17.92
N GLU A 19 -10.29 -8.43 18.12
CA GLU A 19 -11.17 -9.43 18.75
C GLU A 19 -12.49 -9.60 18.01
N ARG A 20 -12.94 -10.85 17.89
CA ARG A 20 -14.26 -11.21 17.37
C ARG A 20 -14.82 -12.45 18.11
N ASP A 21 -16.15 -12.54 18.22
CA ASP A 21 -16.80 -13.63 18.96
C ASP A 21 -16.85 -14.94 18.17
N GLY A 22 -17.03 -14.87 16.85
CA GLY A 22 -16.96 -16.00 15.94
C GLY A 22 -16.42 -15.63 14.55
N ARG A 23 -16.17 -16.65 13.72
CA ARG A 23 -15.57 -16.48 12.38
C ARG A 23 -16.39 -15.61 11.43
N ALA A 24 -17.71 -15.56 11.60
CA ALA A 24 -18.59 -14.73 10.77
C ALA A 24 -18.63 -13.26 11.24
N ASP A 25 -18.09 -12.96 12.42
CA ASP A 25 -18.13 -11.63 13.00
C ASP A 25 -16.94 -10.78 12.54
N GLN A 26 -17.18 -9.49 12.37
CA GLN A 26 -16.15 -8.53 12.03
C GLN A 26 -15.40 -8.10 13.31
N PRO A 27 -14.06 -8.01 13.29
CA PRO A 27 -13.29 -7.75 14.50
C PRO A 27 -13.38 -6.29 14.95
N SER A 28 -13.37 -6.09 16.27
CA SER A 28 -13.11 -4.80 16.89
C SER A 28 -11.62 -4.66 17.25
N PHE A 29 -11.16 -3.43 17.49
CA PHE A 29 -9.76 -3.16 17.86
C PHE A 29 -9.67 -2.41 19.18
N THR A 30 -8.79 -2.87 20.07
CA THR A 30 -8.51 -2.23 21.34
C THR A 30 -7.01 -2.06 21.49
N TYR A 31 -6.58 -0.84 21.83
CA TYR A 31 -5.19 -0.59 22.18
C TYR A 31 -4.85 -1.19 23.54
N GLU A 32 -3.60 -1.65 23.67
CA GLU A 32 -3.01 -2.01 24.95
C GLU A 32 -2.90 -0.77 25.85
N PRO A 33 -3.47 -0.76 27.07
CA PRO A 33 -3.42 0.41 27.95
C PRO A 33 -2.03 0.98 28.23
N GLU A 34 -0.99 0.17 28.33
CA GLU A 34 0.39 0.66 28.45
C GLU A 34 0.83 1.40 27.19
N TYR A 35 0.50 0.88 26.01
CA TYR A 35 0.81 1.57 24.76
C TYR A 35 0.03 2.88 24.61
N VAL A 36 -1.20 2.97 25.13
CA VAL A 36 -1.93 4.26 25.17
C VAL A 36 -1.24 5.27 26.09
N ARG A 37 -0.59 4.83 27.17
CA ARG A 37 0.11 5.70 28.13
C ARG A 37 1.46 6.19 27.61
N SER A 38 2.23 5.32 26.97
CA SER A 38 3.64 5.57 26.63
C SER A 38 3.93 5.61 25.13
N GLY A 39 3.08 5.02 24.30
CA GLY A 39 3.19 5.02 22.86
C GLY A 39 2.90 6.39 22.24
N THR A 40 3.55 6.66 21.12
CA THR A 40 3.45 7.95 20.43
C THR A 40 2.95 7.83 18.98
N VAL A 41 2.82 6.61 18.47
CA VAL A 41 2.43 6.36 17.08
C VAL A 41 1.10 5.62 17.07
N ALA A 42 0.05 6.27 16.59
CA ALA A 42 -1.23 5.62 16.31
C ALA A 42 -1.10 4.67 15.11
N LEU A 43 -1.90 3.60 15.11
CA LEU A 43 -2.02 2.66 14.01
C LEU A 43 -2.51 3.35 12.72
N SER A 44 -3.48 4.25 12.85
CA SER A 44 -4.11 4.99 11.75
C SER A 44 -4.69 6.30 12.26
N ALA A 45 -4.84 7.32 11.41
CA ALA A 45 -5.61 8.53 11.72
C ALA A 45 -7.05 8.22 12.19
N ARG A 46 -7.63 7.11 11.72
CA ARG A 46 -8.97 6.64 12.15
C ARG A 46 -8.96 5.75 13.39
N LEU A 47 -7.79 5.36 13.86
CA LEU A 47 -7.60 4.53 15.04
C LEU A 47 -6.68 5.30 16.01
N PRO A 48 -7.10 6.45 16.57
CA PRO A 48 -6.25 7.26 17.45
C PRO A 48 -5.94 6.53 18.76
N LEU A 49 -4.84 6.89 19.43
CA LEU A 49 -4.45 6.31 20.72
C LEU A 49 -5.50 6.63 21.80
N THR A 50 -6.35 5.67 22.10
CA THR A 50 -7.38 5.76 23.13
C THR A 50 -7.61 4.41 23.78
N THR A 51 -8.08 4.41 25.02
CA THR A 51 -8.50 3.19 25.73
C THR A 51 -9.85 2.66 25.25
N ALA A 52 -10.61 3.44 24.48
CA ALA A 52 -11.89 3.01 23.93
C ALA A 52 -11.70 1.98 22.81
N THR A 53 -12.48 0.89 22.86
CA THR A 53 -12.55 -0.08 21.78
C THR A 53 -13.15 0.56 20.53
N THR A 54 -12.43 0.46 19.41
CA THR A 54 -12.96 0.84 18.10
C THR A 54 -13.83 -0.29 17.56
N PRO A 55 -15.12 -0.03 17.26
CA PRO A 55 -16.02 -1.06 16.74
C PRO A 55 -15.64 -1.45 15.31
N SER A 56 -16.10 -2.62 14.87
CA SER A 56 -15.68 -3.23 13.61
C SER A 56 -15.86 -2.35 12.37
N ARG A 57 -16.92 -1.51 12.34
CA ARG A 57 -17.14 -0.53 11.26
C ARG A 57 -16.00 0.47 11.09
N GLY A 58 -15.31 0.84 12.17
CA GLY A 58 -14.20 1.78 12.15
C GLY A 58 -12.87 1.13 11.79
N VAL A 59 -12.73 -0.16 12.11
CA VAL A 59 -11.51 -0.95 11.89
C VAL A 59 -11.46 -1.55 10.48
N ALA A 60 -12.62 -1.93 9.92
CA ALA A 60 -12.71 -2.62 8.64
C ALA A 60 -11.97 -1.91 7.49
N PRO A 61 -12.12 -0.58 7.26
CA PRO A 61 -11.37 0.11 6.20
C PRO A 61 -9.86 -0.08 6.30
N PHE A 62 -9.31 -0.03 7.52
CA PHE A 62 -7.89 -0.23 7.76
C PHE A 62 -7.46 -1.65 7.37
N LEU A 63 -8.15 -2.68 7.88
CA LEU A 63 -7.79 -4.08 7.61
C LEU A 63 -7.92 -4.46 6.14
N HIS A 64 -9.03 -4.09 5.50
CA HIS A 64 -9.22 -4.35 4.07
C HIS A 64 -8.22 -3.58 3.21
N GLY A 65 -7.73 -2.42 3.65
CA GLY A 65 -6.70 -1.66 2.96
C GLY A 65 -5.35 -2.36 2.86
N LEU A 66 -5.06 -3.30 3.79
CA LEU A 66 -3.83 -4.08 3.81
C LEU A 66 -3.86 -5.29 2.87
N LEU A 67 -5.05 -5.71 2.43
CA LEU A 67 -5.24 -6.92 1.64
C LEU A 67 -5.28 -6.64 0.14
N PRO A 68 -5.01 -7.66 -0.70
CA PRO A 68 -5.18 -7.56 -2.14
C PRO A 68 -6.61 -7.14 -2.52
N GLU A 69 -6.72 -6.21 -3.48
CA GLU A 69 -8.02 -5.78 -3.98
C GLU A 69 -8.63 -6.80 -4.96
N SER A 70 -7.79 -7.62 -5.59
CA SER A 70 -8.20 -8.70 -6.47
C SER A 70 -8.97 -9.78 -5.69
N GLU A 71 -10.25 -9.97 -6.03
CA GLU A 71 -11.11 -10.99 -5.44
C GLU A 71 -10.55 -12.40 -5.65
N SER A 72 -10.10 -12.72 -6.85
CA SER A 72 -9.49 -14.03 -7.14
C SER A 72 -8.22 -14.28 -6.30
N THR A 73 -7.46 -13.22 -5.99
CA THR A 73 -6.31 -13.33 -5.09
C THR A 73 -6.76 -13.63 -3.66
N ARG A 74 -7.79 -12.93 -3.18
CA ARG A 74 -8.39 -13.15 -1.86
C ARG A 74 -9.00 -14.55 -1.73
N GLU A 75 -9.70 -15.07 -2.73
CA GLU A 75 -10.28 -16.42 -2.74
C GLU A 75 -9.22 -17.52 -2.57
N ARG A 76 -8.07 -17.37 -3.22
CA ARG A 76 -7.00 -18.38 -3.09
C ARG A 76 -6.24 -18.26 -1.78
N TRP A 77 -6.03 -17.04 -1.29
CA TRP A 77 -5.54 -16.87 0.09
C TRP A 77 -6.49 -17.50 1.09
N ALA A 78 -7.80 -17.36 0.87
CA ALA A 78 -8.84 -17.99 1.67
C ALA A 78 -8.72 -19.52 1.66
N ILE A 79 -8.57 -20.14 0.49
CA ILE A 79 -8.31 -21.60 0.37
C ILE A 79 -7.04 -22.01 1.10
N ARG A 80 -5.91 -21.31 0.87
CA ARG A 80 -4.60 -21.64 1.47
C ARG A 80 -4.60 -21.53 2.98
N THR A 81 -5.35 -20.59 3.53
CA THR A 81 -5.36 -20.27 4.97
C THR A 81 -6.58 -20.81 5.71
N GLY A 82 -7.49 -21.51 5.01
CA GLY A 82 -8.72 -22.06 5.60
C GLY A 82 -9.67 -21.00 6.17
N THR A 83 -9.74 -19.84 5.50
CA THR A 83 -10.62 -18.70 5.83
C THR A 83 -11.56 -18.37 4.64
N ASN A 84 -12.32 -17.28 4.72
CA ASN A 84 -13.19 -16.77 3.65
C ASN A 84 -12.53 -15.60 2.92
N ALA A 85 -12.87 -15.38 1.65
CA ALA A 85 -12.30 -14.30 0.81
C ALA A 85 -12.55 -12.88 1.36
N ASP A 86 -13.60 -12.72 2.18
CA ASP A 86 -13.98 -11.46 2.82
C ASP A 86 -13.71 -11.45 4.34
N ASP A 87 -12.91 -12.39 4.86
CA ASP A 87 -12.48 -12.45 6.25
C ASP A 87 -11.08 -11.84 6.42
N PRO A 88 -10.96 -10.51 6.59
CA PRO A 88 -9.64 -9.88 6.73
C PRO A 88 -8.91 -10.33 8.00
N PHE A 89 -9.64 -10.67 9.06
CA PHE A 89 -9.05 -11.17 10.30
C PHE A 89 -8.35 -12.52 10.05
N GLY A 90 -9.04 -13.47 9.42
CA GLY A 90 -8.48 -14.79 9.13
C GLY A 90 -7.29 -14.73 8.17
N MET A 91 -7.34 -13.84 7.16
CA MET A 91 -6.21 -13.62 6.24
C MET A 91 -4.99 -13.04 6.96
N LEU A 92 -5.18 -11.98 7.76
CA LEU A 92 -4.10 -11.33 8.49
C LEU A 92 -3.54 -12.23 9.61
N ALA A 93 -4.34 -13.14 10.16
CA ALA A 93 -3.86 -14.17 11.10
C ALA A 93 -2.79 -15.09 10.49
N SER A 94 -2.72 -15.17 9.16
CA SER A 94 -1.83 -16.08 8.43
C SER A 94 -0.76 -15.33 7.61
N MET A 95 -1.12 -14.20 6.99
CA MET A 95 -0.28 -13.41 6.08
C MET A 95 0.11 -12.04 6.65
N GLY A 96 -0.17 -11.78 7.93
CA GLY A 96 -0.06 -10.45 8.53
C GLY A 96 1.28 -10.14 9.18
N TRP A 97 2.34 -10.93 8.99
CA TRP A 97 3.62 -10.69 9.69
C TRP A 97 4.47 -9.62 9.01
N ASP A 98 4.22 -9.35 7.73
CA ASP A 98 4.88 -8.30 6.95
C ASP A 98 3.87 -7.57 6.03
N CYS A 99 3.08 -6.66 6.61
CA CYS A 99 2.11 -5.83 5.90
C CYS A 99 2.75 -4.56 5.29
N PRO A 100 1.99 -3.76 4.49
CA PRO A 100 2.34 -2.37 4.24
C PRO A 100 2.42 -1.61 5.56
N GLY A 101 3.41 -0.73 5.68
CA GLY A 101 3.77 -0.09 6.93
C GLY A 101 4.49 -1.01 7.90
N ALA A 102 4.38 -0.68 9.18
CA ALA A 102 5.03 -1.37 10.28
C ALA A 102 4.10 -2.29 11.07
N VAL A 103 2.83 -2.37 10.66
CA VAL A 103 1.83 -3.19 11.34
C VAL A 103 2.10 -4.67 11.10
N GLN A 104 1.94 -5.46 12.15
CA GLN A 104 2.02 -6.91 12.09
C GLN A 104 0.89 -7.52 12.91
N PHE A 105 0.38 -8.67 12.47
CA PHE A 105 -0.71 -9.41 13.11
C PHE A 105 -0.27 -10.84 13.37
N CYS A 106 -0.49 -11.33 14.58
CA CYS A 106 -0.21 -12.72 14.91
C CYS A 106 -1.20 -13.25 15.93
N ARG A 107 -1.30 -14.57 16.08
CA ARG A 107 -2.05 -15.14 17.20
C ARG A 107 -1.29 -14.89 18.50
N PRO A 108 -1.97 -14.85 19.66
CA PRO A 108 -1.31 -14.65 20.95
C PRO A 108 -0.16 -15.63 21.24
N GLY A 109 -0.25 -16.87 20.73
CA GLY A 109 0.81 -17.87 20.87
C GLY A 109 2.09 -17.58 20.09
N ASP A 110 2.01 -16.72 19.05
CA ASP A 110 3.13 -16.41 18.14
C ASP A 110 3.82 -15.08 18.49
N ILE A 111 3.37 -14.36 19.52
CA ILE A 111 3.87 -13.02 19.83
C ILE A 111 5.38 -13.01 20.12
N SER A 112 5.89 -14.05 20.79
CA SER A 112 7.32 -14.17 21.11
C SER A 112 8.16 -14.28 19.84
N LEU A 113 7.65 -14.93 18.79
CA LEU A 113 8.28 -14.97 17.47
C LEU A 113 8.35 -13.55 16.91
N LEU A 114 7.25 -12.81 16.78
CA LEU A 114 7.33 -11.47 16.17
C LEU A 114 8.21 -10.48 16.96
N VAL A 115 8.21 -10.56 18.30
CA VAL A 115 9.02 -9.67 19.16
C VAL A 115 10.50 -10.04 19.11
N SER A 116 10.86 -11.32 19.15
CA SER A 116 12.26 -11.76 19.05
C SER A 116 12.82 -11.65 17.62
N ARG A 117 11.96 -11.36 16.64
CA ARG A 117 12.30 -11.22 15.21
C ARG A 117 13.12 -12.40 14.63
N PRO A 118 12.84 -13.69 14.95
CA PRO A 118 13.42 -14.78 14.23
C PRO A 118 12.83 -14.73 12.82
N GLY A 119 13.71 -14.60 11.85
CA GLY A 119 13.35 -14.51 10.46
C GLY A 119 14.61 -14.64 9.65
N ASP A 120 14.54 -15.48 8.63
CA ASP A 120 15.66 -15.74 7.77
C ASP A 120 15.38 -15.15 6.39
N HIS A 121 16.41 -14.57 5.82
CA HIS A 121 16.43 -14.22 4.41
C HIS A 121 17.05 -15.37 3.64
N VAL A 122 16.23 -16.15 2.94
CA VAL A 122 16.68 -17.29 2.15
C VAL A 122 16.97 -16.83 0.73
N GLU A 123 18.23 -16.91 0.30
CA GLU A 123 18.63 -16.47 -1.03
C GLU A 123 17.87 -17.23 -2.13
N VAL A 124 17.43 -16.51 -3.15
CA VAL A 124 16.74 -17.07 -4.33
C VAL A 124 17.47 -16.72 -5.61
N SER A 125 17.47 -17.66 -6.55
CA SER A 125 18.15 -17.51 -7.84
C SER A 125 17.29 -16.71 -8.84
N GLU A 126 17.93 -16.11 -9.85
CA GLU A 126 17.20 -15.45 -10.94
C GLU A 126 16.20 -16.40 -11.64
N ALA A 127 16.49 -17.70 -11.72
CA ALA A 127 15.59 -18.69 -12.27
C ALA A 127 14.32 -18.89 -11.43
N ASP A 128 14.44 -18.79 -10.10
CA ASP A 128 13.29 -18.84 -9.19
C ASP A 128 12.40 -17.61 -9.36
N LEU A 129 13.03 -16.42 -9.47
CA LEU A 129 12.33 -15.17 -9.77
C LEU A 129 11.63 -15.20 -11.13
N ALA A 130 12.30 -15.68 -12.18
CA ALA A 130 11.72 -15.81 -13.51
C ALA A 130 10.52 -16.76 -13.50
N ARG A 131 10.64 -17.92 -12.85
CA ARG A 131 9.52 -18.86 -12.68
C ARG A 131 8.35 -18.20 -11.94
N ARG A 132 8.62 -17.49 -10.84
CA ARG A 132 7.59 -16.78 -10.09
C ARG A 132 6.91 -15.68 -10.92
N LEU A 133 7.66 -14.95 -11.75
CA LEU A 133 7.09 -13.96 -12.67
C LEU A 133 6.20 -14.61 -13.75
N ARG A 134 6.62 -15.73 -14.33
CA ARG A 134 5.79 -16.53 -15.26
C ARG A 134 4.50 -16.98 -14.58
N ASP A 135 4.62 -17.50 -13.37
CA ASP A 135 3.49 -17.92 -12.55
C ASP A 135 2.52 -16.77 -12.33
N VAL A 136 2.97 -15.63 -11.77
CA VAL A 136 2.15 -14.42 -11.59
C VAL A 136 1.44 -13.99 -12.88
N ARG A 137 2.14 -14.04 -14.02
CA ARG A 137 1.61 -13.60 -15.32
C ARG A 137 0.56 -14.56 -15.90
N GLN A 138 0.79 -15.87 -15.76
CA GLN A 138 -0.09 -16.91 -16.32
C GLN A 138 -1.30 -17.18 -15.45
N ASP A 139 -1.05 -17.30 -14.15
CA ASP A 139 -2.03 -17.51 -13.12
C ASP A 139 -1.70 -16.52 -11.99
N PRO A 140 -2.41 -15.38 -11.89
CA PRO A 140 -2.27 -14.23 -10.94
C PRO A 140 -2.13 -14.53 -9.43
N ALA A 141 -1.68 -15.71 -9.08
CA ALA A 141 -2.41 -16.52 -8.16
C ALA A 141 -1.61 -17.52 -7.36
N SER A 142 -0.64 -18.12 -8.02
CA SER A 142 0.20 -19.20 -7.53
C SER A 142 1.50 -18.70 -6.92
N TRP A 143 1.66 -17.39 -6.78
CA TRP A 143 2.97 -16.76 -6.55
C TRP A 143 3.39 -16.63 -5.10
N THR A 144 2.52 -16.92 -4.13
CA THR A 144 2.87 -16.87 -2.70
C THR A 144 3.36 -18.23 -2.22
N MET A 145 4.58 -18.30 -1.69
CA MET A 145 5.15 -19.55 -1.17
C MET A 145 4.60 -19.88 0.23
N PRO A 146 4.59 -21.17 0.67
CA PRO A 146 4.02 -21.56 1.96
C PRO A 146 4.67 -20.92 3.20
N ALA A 147 5.94 -20.51 3.13
CA ALA A 147 6.70 -19.95 4.25
C ALA A 147 6.68 -18.40 4.31
N GLU A 148 6.01 -17.75 3.35
CA GLU A 148 5.93 -16.29 3.28
C GLU A 148 4.71 -15.76 4.04
N HIS A 149 4.91 -14.69 4.81
CA HIS A 149 3.88 -14.09 5.66
C HIS A 149 3.70 -12.58 5.41
N TRP A 150 3.80 -12.15 4.15
CA TRP A 150 3.58 -10.74 3.78
C TRP A 150 2.18 -10.52 3.18
N SER A 151 1.68 -9.28 3.29
CA SER A 151 0.42 -8.83 2.68
C SER A 151 0.67 -7.54 1.89
N LEU A 152 0.01 -7.35 0.75
CA LEU A 152 0.13 -6.15 -0.07
C LEU A 152 -1.24 -5.71 -0.59
N GLY A 153 -1.55 -4.42 -0.45
CA GLY A 153 -2.72 -3.80 -1.07
C GLY A 153 -2.53 -3.51 -2.55
N GLY A 154 -3.62 -3.21 -3.26
CA GLY A 154 -3.63 -2.87 -4.69
C GLY A 154 -4.26 -3.96 -5.57
N GLN A 155 -4.49 -3.61 -6.83
CA GLN A 155 -5.18 -4.47 -7.80
C GLN A 155 -4.23 -5.27 -8.70
N GLN A 156 -3.07 -4.68 -9.05
CA GLN A 156 -2.07 -5.34 -9.89
C GLN A 156 -1.38 -6.48 -9.15
N GLU A 157 -1.11 -7.58 -9.87
CA GLU A 157 -0.33 -8.68 -9.34
C GLU A 157 1.12 -8.25 -9.08
N LYS A 158 1.66 -8.72 -7.96
CA LYS A 158 2.99 -8.34 -7.48
C LYS A 158 3.41 -9.28 -6.37
N PHE A 159 4.69 -9.33 -6.06
CA PHE A 159 5.21 -10.03 -4.89
C PHE A 159 6.28 -9.23 -4.18
N ALA A 160 6.65 -9.63 -2.96
CA ALA A 160 7.67 -8.93 -2.20
C ALA A 160 8.84 -9.85 -1.86
N LEU A 161 10.05 -9.31 -1.94
CA LEU A 161 11.30 -9.97 -1.58
C LEU A 161 12.19 -9.00 -0.80
N ALA A 162 13.24 -9.54 -0.18
CA ALA A 162 14.34 -8.74 0.33
C ALA A 162 15.49 -8.67 -0.67
N ARG A 163 16.15 -7.51 -0.78
CA ARG A 163 17.40 -7.37 -1.53
C ARG A 163 18.52 -6.97 -0.57
N ILE A 164 19.43 -7.89 -0.32
CA ILE A 164 20.50 -7.76 0.68
C ILE A 164 21.82 -8.05 0.00
N GLY A 165 22.79 -7.13 0.14
CA GLY A 165 24.10 -7.27 -0.54
C GLY A 165 24.00 -7.43 -2.06
N GLY A 166 22.96 -6.85 -2.68
CA GLY A 166 22.68 -6.97 -4.11
C GLY A 166 21.98 -8.26 -4.55
N ARG A 167 21.78 -9.22 -3.65
CA ARG A 167 21.13 -10.53 -3.94
C ARG A 167 19.70 -10.57 -3.44
N TRP A 168 18.89 -11.39 -4.09
CA TRP A 168 17.46 -11.56 -3.80
C TRP A 168 17.23 -12.65 -2.76
N HIS A 169 16.32 -12.40 -1.83
CA HIS A 169 15.98 -13.34 -0.77
C HIS A 169 14.48 -13.36 -0.52
N GLU A 170 13.92 -14.54 -0.29
CA GLU A 170 12.63 -14.69 0.35
C GLU A 170 12.74 -14.33 1.83
N ALA A 171 11.71 -13.67 2.36
CA ALA A 171 11.63 -13.33 3.77
C ALA A 171 10.70 -14.34 4.47
N HIS A 172 11.27 -15.14 5.37
CA HIS A 172 10.52 -16.14 6.15
C HIS A 172 10.36 -15.68 7.60
N GLY A 173 9.30 -16.14 8.25
CA GLY A 173 8.98 -15.73 9.62
C GLY A 173 8.80 -14.21 9.72
N ALA A 174 9.42 -13.58 10.72
CA ALA A 174 9.28 -12.14 10.98
C ALA A 174 10.24 -11.26 10.15
N ALA A 175 11.03 -11.85 9.24
CA ALA A 175 11.93 -11.10 8.37
C ALA A 175 11.13 -10.15 7.45
N PRO A 176 11.53 -8.87 7.32
CA PRO A 176 10.87 -7.95 6.41
C PRO A 176 11.31 -8.18 4.96
N THR A 177 10.36 -8.01 4.04
CA THR A 177 10.66 -7.71 2.63
C THR A 177 11.09 -6.25 2.48
N THR A 178 11.81 -5.93 1.40
CA THR A 178 12.33 -4.56 1.12
C THR A 178 11.98 -4.06 -0.27
N HIS A 179 11.50 -4.91 -1.17
CA HIS A 179 11.15 -4.55 -2.53
C HIS A 179 9.84 -5.21 -2.93
N ILE A 180 9.07 -4.51 -3.76
CA ILE A 180 7.87 -5.01 -4.43
C ILE A 180 8.23 -5.22 -5.90
N ILE A 181 7.95 -6.40 -6.43
CA ILE A 181 8.25 -6.81 -7.80
C ILE A 181 6.92 -6.99 -8.54
N LYS A 182 6.75 -6.30 -9.67
CA LYS A 182 5.55 -6.36 -10.49
C LYS A 182 5.90 -6.77 -11.93
N PRO A 183 5.29 -7.82 -12.51
CA PRO A 183 5.53 -8.24 -13.90
C PRO A 183 4.94 -7.27 -14.94
N GLY A 184 4.14 -6.31 -14.48
CA GLY A 184 3.34 -5.44 -15.33
C GLY A 184 1.93 -6.00 -15.57
N ILE A 185 1.00 -5.13 -15.99
CA ILE A 185 -0.39 -5.53 -16.28
C ILE A 185 -0.43 -6.33 -17.59
N ARG A 186 -0.92 -7.57 -17.54
CA ARG A 186 -0.88 -8.53 -18.68
C ARG A 186 -1.48 -8.00 -19.99
N HIS A 187 -2.59 -7.26 -19.92
CA HIS A 187 -3.29 -6.74 -21.11
C HIS A 187 -2.74 -5.40 -21.60
N LEU A 188 -1.77 -4.80 -20.89
CA LEU A 188 -1.11 -3.57 -21.28
C LEU A 188 0.34 -3.88 -21.65
N GLN A 189 0.63 -3.82 -22.94
CA GLN A 189 1.97 -4.11 -23.45
C GLN A 189 3.01 -3.23 -22.75
N ASN A 190 4.10 -3.84 -22.29
CA ASN A 190 5.23 -3.14 -21.68
C ASN A 190 4.89 -2.29 -20.44
N GLN A 191 3.77 -2.56 -19.74
CA GLN A 191 3.34 -1.69 -18.63
C GLN A 191 4.38 -1.55 -17.51
N ALA A 192 5.14 -2.60 -17.19
CA ALA A 192 6.22 -2.52 -16.18
C ALA A 192 7.29 -1.46 -16.52
N VAL A 193 7.74 -1.39 -17.79
CA VAL A 193 8.71 -0.35 -18.19
C VAL A 193 8.06 1.02 -18.29
N VAL A 194 6.78 1.09 -18.69
CA VAL A 194 6.02 2.35 -18.73
C VAL A 194 5.91 2.96 -17.32
N GLU A 195 5.59 2.15 -16.31
CA GLU A 195 5.57 2.57 -14.91
C GLU A 195 6.95 3.06 -14.46
N HIS A 196 8.01 2.27 -14.70
CA HIS A 196 9.36 2.65 -14.30
C HIS A 196 9.83 3.96 -14.96
N VAL A 197 9.58 4.14 -16.26
CA VAL A 197 9.93 5.36 -16.99
C VAL A 197 9.12 6.54 -16.48
N THR A 198 7.83 6.36 -16.16
CA THR A 198 6.99 7.44 -15.64
C THR A 198 7.48 7.89 -14.26
N MET A 199 7.76 6.95 -13.36
CA MET A 199 8.34 7.23 -12.05
C MET A 199 9.71 7.89 -12.16
N SER A 200 10.59 7.40 -13.04
CA SER A 200 11.92 7.97 -13.25
C SER A 200 11.85 9.39 -13.82
N ALA A 201 10.92 9.65 -14.74
CA ALA A 201 10.71 10.99 -15.29
C ALA A 201 10.19 11.96 -14.21
N ALA A 202 9.24 11.53 -13.38
CA ALA A 202 8.74 12.33 -12.26
C ALA A 202 9.85 12.64 -11.24
N ALA A 203 10.71 11.66 -10.91
CA ALA A 203 11.86 11.87 -10.05
C ALA A 203 12.87 12.88 -10.66
N ALA A 204 13.12 12.79 -11.98
CA ALA A 204 13.99 13.73 -12.69
C ALA A 204 13.44 15.17 -12.74
N LEU A 205 12.12 15.34 -12.56
CA LEU A 205 11.47 16.65 -12.39
C LEU A 205 11.56 17.19 -10.96
N GLY A 206 12.15 16.43 -10.03
CA GLY A 206 12.35 16.82 -8.64
C GLY A 206 11.23 16.42 -7.68
N LEU A 207 10.27 15.59 -8.12
CA LEU A 207 9.24 15.05 -7.23
C LEU A 207 9.84 13.97 -6.32
N ASP A 208 9.33 13.85 -5.10
CA ASP A 208 9.67 12.76 -4.19
C ASP A 208 8.96 11.48 -4.65
N ILE A 209 9.69 10.57 -5.28
CA ILE A 209 9.19 9.34 -5.90
C ILE A 209 9.88 8.13 -5.29
N ALA A 210 9.13 7.06 -5.02
CA ALA A 210 9.70 5.79 -4.58
C ALA A 210 10.73 5.26 -5.59
N ALA A 211 11.90 4.83 -5.11
CA ALA A 211 12.94 4.31 -6.00
C ALA A 211 12.46 3.06 -6.75
N SER A 212 12.75 2.99 -8.04
CA SER A 212 12.39 1.84 -8.87
C SER A 212 13.48 1.48 -9.86
N MET A 213 13.49 0.21 -10.27
CA MET A 213 14.35 -0.34 -11.31
C MET A 213 13.51 -1.15 -12.28
N PHE A 214 13.87 -1.13 -13.56
CA PHE A 214 13.37 -2.09 -14.53
C PHE A 214 14.41 -3.20 -14.73
N MET A 215 14.06 -4.41 -14.28
CA MET A 215 15.01 -5.54 -14.21
C MET A 215 14.54 -6.70 -15.06
N ARG A 216 15.52 -7.46 -15.56
CA ARG A 216 15.31 -8.74 -16.24
C ARG A 216 15.78 -9.88 -15.35
N PHE A 217 14.95 -10.91 -15.23
CA PHE A 217 15.27 -12.19 -14.59
C PHE A 217 15.11 -13.27 -15.65
N GLU A 218 16.23 -13.82 -16.13
CA GLU A 218 16.26 -14.66 -17.34
C GLU A 218 15.56 -13.99 -18.55
N ASP A 219 14.38 -14.48 -18.94
CA ASP A 219 13.51 -14.03 -20.02
C ASP A 219 12.32 -13.16 -19.54
N GLU A 220 12.14 -13.02 -18.23
CA GLU A 220 11.05 -12.25 -17.63
C GLU A 220 11.49 -10.84 -17.24
N TRP A 221 10.62 -9.86 -17.50
CA TRP A 221 10.83 -8.46 -17.15
C TRP A 221 9.87 -8.02 -16.06
N ALA A 222 10.36 -7.20 -15.12
CA ALA A 222 9.57 -6.65 -14.04
C ALA A 222 10.03 -5.24 -13.66
N ILE A 223 9.10 -4.45 -13.14
CA ILE A 223 9.45 -3.28 -12.32
C ILE A 223 9.67 -3.74 -10.89
N VAL A 224 10.74 -3.25 -10.29
CA VAL A 224 11.17 -3.53 -8.93
C VAL A 224 11.17 -2.21 -8.17
N VAL A 225 10.27 -2.06 -7.21
CA VAL A 225 10.08 -0.84 -6.43
C VAL A 225 10.63 -1.06 -5.02
N GLU A 226 11.51 -0.18 -4.57
CA GLU A 226 12.01 -0.18 -3.20
C GLU A 226 10.91 0.26 -2.24
N ARG A 227 10.75 -0.46 -1.14
CA ARG A 227 9.76 -0.18 -0.11
C ARG A 227 10.20 1.01 0.73
N PHE A 228 9.55 2.16 0.54
CA PHE A 228 9.80 3.37 1.34
C PHE A 228 9.35 3.26 2.81
N ASP A 229 8.56 2.24 3.15
CA ASP A 229 8.16 1.92 4.52
C ASP A 229 9.14 0.98 5.23
N ARG A 230 10.32 0.79 4.64
CA ARG A 230 11.45 0.02 5.18
C ARG A 230 12.68 0.93 5.19
N TYR A 231 13.55 0.77 6.19
CA TYR A 231 14.81 1.51 6.27
C TYR A 231 15.91 0.66 6.90
N ALA A 232 17.15 0.86 6.48
CA ALA A 232 18.29 0.19 7.09
C ALA A 232 18.55 0.73 8.50
N ILE A 233 18.84 -0.17 9.43
CA ILE A 233 19.34 0.13 10.78
C ILE A 233 20.80 -0.33 10.86
N ASP A 234 21.61 0.36 11.66
CA ASP A 234 22.98 -0.05 11.95
C ASP A 234 23.05 -1.53 12.36
N GLY A 235 24.05 -2.24 11.86
CA GLY A 235 24.18 -3.69 12.06
C GLY A 235 23.45 -4.56 11.04
N GLY A 236 22.80 -3.96 10.03
CA GLY A 236 22.20 -4.69 8.91
C GLY A 236 20.75 -5.13 9.14
N GLU A 237 20.14 -4.71 10.25
CA GLU A 237 18.71 -4.90 10.47
C GLU A 237 17.88 -3.97 9.57
N ILE A 238 16.63 -4.37 9.32
CA ILE A 238 15.68 -3.58 8.53
C ILE A 238 14.55 -3.11 9.46
N GLY A 239 14.49 -1.80 9.65
CA GLY A 239 13.40 -1.11 10.32
C GLY A 239 12.15 -1.01 9.47
N ARG A 240 11.00 -0.78 10.13
CA ARG A 240 9.70 -0.55 9.49
C ARG A 240 9.15 0.81 9.90
N LEU A 241 8.58 1.56 8.96
CA LEU A 241 7.83 2.80 9.22
C LEU A 241 6.35 2.48 9.18
N ASN A 242 5.55 3.06 10.09
CA ASN A 242 4.10 2.89 9.97
C ASN A 242 3.61 3.63 8.72
N GLN A 243 2.69 3.02 7.98
CA GLN A 243 2.14 3.57 6.75
C GLN A 243 0.64 3.33 6.73
N GLU A 244 -0.11 4.29 6.22
CA GLU A 244 -1.48 4.08 5.75
C GLU A 244 -1.75 4.88 4.47
N ASP A 245 -2.64 4.40 3.62
CA ASP A 245 -3.15 5.17 2.49
C ASP A 245 -4.28 6.14 2.88
N PHE A 246 -4.66 7.06 2.00
CA PHE A 246 -5.72 8.04 2.34
C PHE A 246 -7.12 7.43 2.43
N CYS A 247 -7.38 6.26 1.83
CA CYS A 247 -8.61 5.53 2.11
C CYS A 247 -8.65 5.07 3.57
N GLN A 248 -7.57 4.46 4.06
CA GLN A 248 -7.44 4.04 5.46
C GLN A 248 -7.53 5.25 6.41
N ALA A 249 -6.76 6.32 6.14
CA ALA A 249 -6.73 7.52 6.96
C ALA A 249 -8.08 8.25 7.06
N LEU A 250 -8.97 8.07 6.07
CA LEU A 250 -10.32 8.64 6.05
C LEU A 250 -11.42 7.64 6.41
N GLY A 251 -11.09 6.36 6.61
CA GLY A 251 -12.05 5.31 6.97
C GLY A 251 -12.93 4.91 5.79
N ARG A 252 -12.37 4.84 4.59
CA ARG A 252 -13.04 4.42 3.35
C ARG A 252 -12.60 3.02 2.96
N MET A 253 -13.57 2.17 2.62
CA MET A 253 -13.29 0.83 2.10
C MET A 253 -12.51 0.92 0.78
N PRO A 254 -11.62 -0.04 0.46
CA PRO A 254 -10.87 -0.03 -0.79
C PRO A 254 -11.74 0.03 -2.05
N SER A 255 -12.94 -0.56 -2.01
CA SER A 255 -13.92 -0.52 -3.12
C SER A 255 -14.44 0.89 -3.43
N ALA A 256 -14.26 1.85 -2.52
CA ALA A 256 -14.65 3.25 -2.66
C ALA A 256 -13.49 4.14 -3.16
N LYS A 257 -12.38 3.59 -3.68
CA LYS A 257 -11.17 4.36 -4.04
C LYS A 257 -11.33 5.41 -5.17
N TYR A 258 -12.38 5.31 -5.99
CA TYR A 258 -12.71 6.29 -7.04
C TYR A 258 -13.77 7.30 -6.54
N GLU A 259 -13.60 8.59 -6.82
CA GLU A 259 -14.43 9.68 -6.25
C GLU A 259 -15.94 9.50 -6.50
N GLN A 260 -16.30 8.98 -7.69
CA GLN A 260 -17.68 8.64 -8.05
C GLN A 260 -18.32 7.58 -7.12
N ARG A 261 -17.52 6.86 -6.35
CA ARG A 261 -17.91 5.83 -5.38
C ARG A 261 -17.64 6.26 -3.93
N GLY A 262 -17.41 7.55 -3.68
CA GLY A 262 -17.23 8.10 -2.35
C GLY A 262 -15.77 8.10 -1.85
N ALA A 263 -14.81 8.15 -2.78
CA ALA A 263 -13.40 8.27 -2.41
C ALA A 263 -13.09 9.56 -1.65
N PRO A 264 -11.99 9.57 -0.88
CA PRO A 264 -11.36 10.80 -0.42
C PRO A 264 -11.28 11.89 -1.49
N THR A 265 -11.87 13.05 -1.21
CA THR A 265 -11.68 14.24 -2.05
C THR A 265 -10.32 14.87 -1.74
N LEU A 266 -9.82 15.73 -2.64
CA LEU A 266 -8.61 16.53 -2.36
C LEU A 266 -8.72 17.32 -1.05
N GLY A 267 -9.91 17.90 -0.77
CA GLY A 267 -10.16 18.63 0.47
C GLY A 267 -10.12 17.74 1.72
N ASP A 268 -10.56 16.48 1.61
CA ASP A 268 -10.44 15.51 2.70
C ASP A 268 -8.97 15.15 2.96
N MET A 269 -8.19 14.93 1.90
CA MET A 269 -6.76 14.63 2.01
C MET A 269 -5.98 15.81 2.62
N VAL A 270 -6.24 17.05 2.19
CA VAL A 270 -5.68 18.25 2.82
C VAL A 270 -6.02 18.33 4.30
N ARG A 271 -7.26 17.99 4.69
CA ARG A 271 -7.67 18.00 6.11
C ARG A 271 -6.85 17.01 6.93
N VAL A 272 -6.66 15.80 6.43
CA VAL A 272 -5.82 14.79 7.10
C VAL A 272 -4.38 15.29 7.21
N ILE A 273 -3.79 15.84 6.15
CA ILE A 273 -2.43 16.40 6.21
C ILE A 273 -2.33 17.49 7.29
N ARG A 274 -3.29 18.42 7.35
CA ARG A 274 -3.29 19.48 8.36
C ARG A 274 -3.46 18.98 9.80
N GLN A 275 -4.12 17.83 9.99
CA GLN A 275 -4.36 17.24 11.30
C GLN A 275 -3.20 16.35 11.77
N GLU A 276 -2.63 15.58 10.85
CA GLU A 276 -1.73 14.48 11.16
C GLU A 276 -0.25 14.81 10.88
N SER A 277 0.02 15.60 9.83
CA SER A 277 1.38 15.85 9.37
C SER A 277 2.14 16.83 10.27
N THR A 278 3.39 16.48 10.52
CA THR A 278 4.39 17.35 11.14
C THR A 278 5.11 18.27 10.14
N ARG A 279 4.83 18.09 8.84
CA ARG A 279 5.43 18.80 7.70
C ARG A 279 4.37 19.37 6.75
N GLN A 280 3.36 20.02 7.33
CA GLN A 280 2.11 20.36 6.63
C GLN A 280 2.32 21.09 5.31
N GLU A 281 3.23 22.08 5.26
CA GLU A 281 3.46 22.87 4.05
C GLU A 281 4.05 22.03 2.91
N SER A 282 5.12 21.27 3.18
CA SER A 282 5.72 20.40 2.17
C SER A 282 4.80 19.26 1.75
N ASP A 283 3.99 18.74 2.67
CA ASP A 283 3.07 17.64 2.38
C ASP A 283 1.86 18.10 1.56
N ILE A 284 1.40 19.33 1.76
CA ILE A 284 0.40 19.94 0.87
C ILE A 284 0.98 20.10 -0.54
N LEU A 285 2.26 20.47 -0.66
CA LEU A 285 2.93 20.51 -1.96
C LEU A 285 3.08 19.11 -2.57
N ALA A 286 3.44 18.09 -1.78
CA ALA A 286 3.50 16.70 -2.25
C ALA A 286 2.13 16.19 -2.76
N LEU A 287 1.04 16.59 -2.11
CA LEU A 287 -0.32 16.29 -2.57
C LEU A 287 -0.67 17.04 -3.86
N ALA A 288 -0.19 18.28 -4.02
CA ALA A 288 -0.32 19.03 -5.27
C ALA A 288 0.49 18.37 -6.40
N ASP A 289 1.73 17.95 -6.12
CA ASP A 289 2.59 17.22 -7.06
C ASP A 289 1.94 15.91 -7.50
N PHE A 290 1.36 15.14 -6.56
CA PHE A 290 0.58 13.94 -6.86
C PHE A 290 -0.56 14.22 -7.84
N LEU A 291 -1.35 15.27 -7.61
CA LEU A 291 -2.43 15.63 -8.50
C LEU A 291 -1.89 16.03 -9.89
N ILE A 292 -0.91 16.95 -9.92
CA ILE A 292 -0.38 17.52 -11.16
C ILE A 292 0.28 16.44 -12.01
N ILE A 293 1.08 15.55 -11.42
CA ILE A 293 1.78 14.53 -12.19
C ILE A 293 0.80 13.51 -12.79
N ASN A 294 -0.27 13.13 -12.07
CA ASN A 294 -1.29 12.24 -12.61
C ASN A 294 -2.05 12.89 -13.78
N VAL A 295 -2.29 14.21 -13.72
CA VAL A 295 -2.86 14.99 -14.83
C VAL A 295 -1.90 15.07 -16.01
N VAL A 296 -0.63 15.40 -15.79
CA VAL A 296 0.35 15.56 -16.88
C VAL A 296 0.65 14.23 -17.55
N ALA A 297 0.80 13.17 -16.76
CA ALA A 297 1.08 11.83 -17.25
C ALA A 297 -0.15 11.14 -17.87
N GLY A 298 -1.36 11.68 -17.71
CA GLY A 298 -2.59 10.98 -18.08
C GLY A 298 -2.67 9.61 -17.41
N ALA A 299 -2.34 9.57 -16.12
CA ALA A 299 -2.30 8.37 -15.31
C ALA A 299 -3.69 8.12 -14.71
N PRO A 300 -4.41 7.07 -15.14
CA PRO A 300 -5.78 6.84 -14.70
C PRO A 300 -5.92 6.28 -13.29
N ASP A 301 -4.85 5.68 -12.75
CA ASP A 301 -4.88 4.96 -11.49
C ASP A 301 -4.31 5.75 -10.30
N GLY A 302 -4.14 7.07 -10.48
CA GLY A 302 -3.76 8.02 -9.44
C GLY A 302 -4.87 8.29 -8.43
N HIS A 303 -5.29 7.27 -7.69
CA HIS A 303 -6.38 7.33 -6.71
C HIS A 303 -5.89 7.44 -5.26
N SER A 304 -6.82 7.60 -4.31
CA SER A 304 -6.54 7.81 -2.88
C SER A 304 -5.81 6.64 -2.16
N LYS A 305 -5.70 5.47 -2.80
CA LYS A 305 -4.83 4.38 -2.33
C LYS A 305 -3.39 4.46 -2.85
N SER A 306 -3.11 5.34 -3.81
CA SER A 306 -1.80 5.53 -4.46
C SER A 306 -1.01 6.71 -3.86
N ILE A 307 -1.45 7.18 -2.70
CA ILE A 307 -0.77 8.17 -1.89
C ILE A 307 -0.94 7.78 -0.42
N SER A 308 0.12 7.90 0.35
CA SER A 308 0.17 7.40 1.73
C SER A 308 0.80 8.41 2.69
N ILE A 309 0.54 8.19 3.97
CA ILE A 309 1.17 8.90 5.08
C ILE A 309 2.08 7.92 5.80
N LEU A 310 3.31 8.34 6.05
CA LEU A 310 4.28 7.67 6.90
C LEU A 310 4.28 8.25 8.30
N ARG A 311 4.47 7.37 9.29
CA ARG A 311 4.58 7.74 10.71
C ARG A 311 5.76 7.05 11.37
N LEU A 312 6.53 7.85 12.08
CA LEU A 312 7.56 7.47 13.02
C LEU A 312 7.38 8.30 14.30
N VAL A 313 8.02 7.91 15.40
CA VAL A 313 7.99 8.66 16.66
C VAL A 313 8.29 10.15 16.41
N GLY A 314 7.31 11.01 16.71
CA GLY A 314 7.42 12.47 16.58
C GLY A 314 7.42 13.01 15.15
N ASN A 315 7.22 12.18 14.13
CA ASN A 315 7.29 12.61 12.74
C ASN A 315 6.23 11.89 11.88
N THR A 316 5.40 12.67 11.23
CA THR A 316 4.37 12.21 10.29
C THR A 316 4.49 13.03 9.02
N TRP A 317 4.56 12.36 7.87
CA TRP A 317 4.70 13.03 6.57
C TRP A 317 4.09 12.22 5.42
N VAL A 318 3.87 12.86 4.27
CA VAL A 318 3.41 12.17 3.04
C VAL A 318 4.55 11.31 2.49
N ALA A 319 4.25 10.06 2.13
CA ALA A 319 5.21 9.13 1.54
C ALA A 319 5.71 9.62 0.16
N PRO A 320 6.89 9.18 -0.31
CA PRO A 320 7.26 9.31 -1.71
C PRO A 320 6.15 8.77 -2.60
N LEU A 321 5.85 9.43 -3.73
CA LEU A 321 4.79 9.00 -4.63
C LEU A 321 5.17 7.68 -5.30
N TYR A 322 4.16 6.84 -5.57
CA TYR A 322 4.34 5.49 -6.11
C TYR A 322 3.15 5.11 -6.99
N ASP A 323 3.24 3.97 -7.67
CA ASP A 323 2.18 3.44 -8.55
C ASP A 323 1.78 4.41 -9.68
N LEU A 324 2.78 5.10 -10.24
CA LEU A 324 2.59 6.09 -11.28
C LEU A 324 2.93 5.51 -12.66
N ALA A 325 1.94 5.39 -13.54
CA ALA A 325 2.12 4.93 -14.91
C ALA A 325 1.33 5.78 -15.91
N THR A 326 1.98 6.28 -16.95
CA THR A 326 1.31 7.05 -18.00
C THR A 326 0.39 6.18 -18.86
N GLY A 327 -0.84 6.63 -19.08
CA GLY A 327 -1.77 6.04 -20.06
C GLY A 327 -1.56 6.56 -21.49
N LEU A 328 -0.64 7.49 -21.71
CA LEU A 328 -0.50 8.22 -22.99
C LEU A 328 0.11 7.38 -24.11
N VAL A 329 0.85 6.34 -23.76
CA VAL A 329 1.50 5.43 -24.71
C VAL A 329 0.53 4.42 -25.32
N TYR A 330 -0.65 4.24 -24.72
CA TYR A 330 -1.68 3.29 -25.15
C TYR A 330 -2.75 3.99 -26.00
N ASP A 331 -3.47 3.26 -26.84
CA ASP A 331 -4.61 3.83 -27.55
C ASP A 331 -5.68 4.29 -26.55
N SER A 332 -6.27 5.47 -26.76
CA SER A 332 -7.35 6.00 -25.92
C SER A 332 -8.62 5.14 -25.89
N ARG A 333 -8.73 4.16 -26.79
CA ARG A 333 -9.79 3.14 -26.79
C ARG A 333 -9.53 2.02 -25.78
N ASP A 334 -8.27 1.79 -25.44
CA ASP A 334 -7.84 0.68 -24.58
C ASP A 334 -7.57 1.13 -23.14
N VAL A 335 -7.22 2.40 -22.93
CA VAL A 335 -6.91 2.97 -21.61
C VAL A 335 -7.62 4.31 -21.43
N ASP A 336 -8.47 4.40 -20.40
CA ASP A 336 -8.99 5.68 -19.94
C ASP A 336 -7.83 6.54 -19.43
N ARG A 337 -7.87 7.85 -19.73
CA ARG A 337 -6.85 8.83 -19.31
C ARG A 337 -7.44 9.87 -18.37
N SER A 338 -8.65 9.62 -17.86
CA SER A 338 -9.28 10.43 -16.83
C SER A 338 -8.54 10.25 -15.50
N VAL A 339 -8.31 11.36 -14.78
CA VAL A 339 -7.65 11.32 -13.47
C VAL A 339 -8.68 10.92 -12.41
N ALA A 340 -8.26 10.15 -11.41
CA ALA A 340 -9.17 9.61 -10.40
C ALA A 340 -9.57 10.60 -9.28
N VAL A 341 -8.83 11.72 -9.13
CA VAL A 341 -9.06 12.75 -8.12
C VAL A 341 -9.42 14.08 -8.80
N SER A 342 -10.55 14.67 -8.41
CA SER A 342 -10.98 15.99 -8.89
C SER A 342 -10.25 17.14 -8.22
N ALA A 343 -10.12 18.26 -8.95
CA ALA A 343 -9.74 19.54 -8.40
C ALA A 343 -10.97 20.47 -8.45
N GLY A 344 -11.32 21.09 -7.31
CA GLY A 344 -12.53 21.91 -7.16
C GLY A 344 -13.83 21.28 -7.69
N GLY A 345 -13.99 19.96 -7.52
CA GLY A 345 -15.17 19.21 -7.93
C GLY A 345 -15.26 18.91 -9.43
N ARG A 346 -14.19 19.16 -10.19
CA ARG A 346 -14.09 18.81 -11.61
C ARG A 346 -12.87 17.93 -11.85
N LEU A 347 -13.07 16.82 -12.56
CA LEU A 347 -11.94 16.05 -13.07
C LEU A 347 -11.18 16.93 -14.06
N PRO A 348 -9.85 17.10 -13.91
CA PRO A 348 -9.05 17.82 -14.88
C PRO A 348 -9.25 17.19 -16.27
N ALA A 349 -9.80 17.95 -17.21
CA ALA A 349 -10.00 17.46 -18.56
C ALA A 349 -8.65 17.40 -19.27
N PHE A 350 -8.29 16.24 -19.80
CA PHE A 350 -7.14 16.14 -20.69
C PHE A 350 -7.38 17.03 -21.91
N VAL A 351 -6.45 17.95 -22.22
CA VAL A 351 -6.53 18.72 -23.47
C VAL A 351 -6.35 17.71 -24.60
N ARG A 352 -7.45 17.31 -25.24
CA ARG A 352 -7.39 16.58 -26.50
C ARG A 352 -6.69 17.51 -27.50
N GLY A 353 -5.57 17.06 -28.05
CA GLY A 353 -4.91 17.72 -29.17
C GLY A 353 -5.76 17.63 -30.44
N SER A 354 -6.93 18.25 -30.44
CA SER A 354 -7.62 18.71 -31.66
C SER A 354 -7.35 20.21 -31.73
N GLY A 355 -6.83 20.71 -32.85
CA GLY A 355 -6.32 22.08 -33.06
C GLY A 355 -7.28 23.27 -32.83
N THR A 356 -8.17 23.20 -31.87
CA THR A 356 -8.93 24.31 -31.30
C THR A 356 -8.27 24.75 -29.99
N ARG A 357 -8.18 26.07 -29.77
CA ARG A 357 -7.51 26.68 -28.61
C ARG A 357 -7.88 25.97 -27.30
N PRO A 358 -6.92 25.69 -26.39
CA PRO A 358 -7.24 25.14 -25.09
C PRO A 358 -8.17 26.11 -24.36
N GLN A 359 -9.42 25.69 -24.10
CA GLN A 359 -10.22 26.33 -23.06
C GLN A 359 -9.50 26.07 -21.74
N SER A 360 -9.25 27.14 -20.99
CA SER A 360 -8.40 27.18 -19.80
C SER A 360 -8.61 25.95 -18.90
N LEU A 361 -7.52 25.21 -18.66
CA LEU A 361 -7.45 24.05 -17.75
C LEU A 361 -7.80 24.37 -16.28
N TRP A 362 -7.91 25.66 -15.91
CA TRP A 362 -7.91 26.11 -14.50
C TRP A 362 -8.82 27.31 -14.21
N ALA A 363 -10.07 27.32 -14.68
CA ALA A 363 -11.04 28.34 -14.25
C ALA A 363 -11.61 27.99 -12.86
N TYR A 364 -10.86 28.27 -11.79
CA TYR A 364 -11.35 28.19 -10.41
C TYR A 364 -11.65 29.60 -9.87
N PRO A 365 -12.86 29.86 -9.34
CA PRO A 365 -13.05 30.98 -8.44
C PRO A 365 -12.40 30.61 -7.10
N LEU A 366 -11.23 31.17 -6.81
CA LEU A 366 -10.68 31.18 -5.46
C LEU A 366 -11.55 32.12 -4.62
N THR A 367 -12.52 31.57 -3.90
CA THR A 367 -13.13 32.29 -2.77
C THR A 367 -12.35 31.93 -1.52
N CYS A 368 -11.66 32.93 -0.97
CA CYS A 368 -10.89 32.88 0.27
C CYS A 368 -11.70 32.41 1.48
#